data_AF-A0A2W6Z1P2-F1
#
_entry.id   AF-A0A2W6Z1P2-F1
#
_cell.length_a   1.000
_cell.length_b   1.000
_cell.length_c   1.000
_cell.angle_alpha   90.00
_cell.angle_beta   90.00
_cell.angle_gamma   90.00
#
_symmetry.space_group_name_H-M   'P 1'
#
loop_
_entity.id
_entity.type
_entity.pdbx_description
1 polymer ?
#
loop_
_entity_poly.entity_id
_entity_poly.type
_entity_poly.pdbx_seq_one_letter_code
_entity_poly.pdbx_strand_id
1 'polypeptide(L)' 'MKVGDRVRVKATLNVFHHPEHKGKAFDIAGMEGEIVHVHKEWNGRAISPNYPYEVRFAPRFVTHLGDHEVELAS' A
#
# COMPACT_ATOMS: atom_id res chain seq x y z
N MET A 1 -9.28 5.24 -6.48
CA MET A 1 -9.20 4.03 -5.63
C MET A 1 -9.80 4.35 -4.27
N LYS A 2 -10.50 3.40 -3.66
CA LYS A 2 -11.20 3.53 -2.37
C LYS A 2 -10.98 2.29 -1.50
N VAL A 3 -11.37 2.37 -0.23
CA VAL A 3 -11.35 1.21 0.68
C VAL A 3 -12.18 0.06 0.09
N GLY A 4 -11.63 -1.14 0.13
CA GLY A 4 -12.20 -2.36 -0.45
C GLY A 4 -11.80 -2.62 -1.91
N ASP A 5 -11.18 -1.66 -2.60
CA ASP A 5 -10.66 -1.92 -3.95
C ASP A 5 -9.44 -2.86 -3.86
N ARG A 6 -9.41 -3.86 -4.74
CA ARG A 6 -8.22 -4.67 -5.00
C ARG A 6 -7.28 -3.89 -5.92
N VAL A 7 -6.00 -3.86 -5.55
CA VAL A 7 -4.96 -3.16 -6.31
C VAL A 7 -3.75 -4.04 -6.53
N ARG A 8 -3.06 -3.81 -7.64
CA ARG A 8 -1.77 -4.42 -7.98
C ARG A 8 -0.67 -3.37 -7.93
N VAL A 9 0.49 -3.72 -7.39
CA VAL A 9 1.70 -2.90 -7.47
C VAL A 9 2.28 -2.98 -8.88
N LYS A 10 2.31 -1.87 -9.60
CA LYS A 10 2.85 -1.79 -10.98
C LYS A 10 4.28 -1.25 -11.04
N ALA A 11 4.76 -0.61 -9.98
CA ALA A 11 6.13 -0.07 -9.91
C ALA A 11 7.08 -1.06 -9.22
N THR A 12 8.36 -1.03 -9.61
CA THR A 12 9.43 -1.73 -8.87
C THR A 12 9.65 -1.04 -7.53
N LEU A 13 9.37 -1.75 -6.43
CA LEU A 13 9.33 -1.15 -5.09
C LEU A 13 9.89 -2.13 -4.06
N ASN A 14 10.99 -1.74 -3.43
CA ASN A 14 11.59 -2.52 -2.34
C ASN A 14 11.12 -2.01 -0.98
N VAL A 15 10.58 -2.91 -0.16
CA VAL A 15 10.24 -2.66 1.25
C VAL A 15 11.18 -3.43 2.18
N PHE A 16 11.32 -2.97 3.42
CA PHE A 16 12.22 -3.58 4.41
C PHE A 16 11.49 -4.09 5.67
N HIS A 17 10.18 -3.81 5.77
CA HIS A 17 9.33 -4.21 6.90
C HIS A 17 8.51 -5.47 6.62
N HIS A 18 8.77 -6.19 5.52
CA HIS A 18 8.09 -7.44 5.24
C HIS A 18 8.32 -8.45 6.39
N PRO A 19 7.27 -9.06 6.97
CA PRO A 19 7.41 -9.90 8.17
C PRO A 19 8.37 -11.08 8.04
N GLU A 20 8.46 -11.66 6.84
CA GLU A 20 9.34 -12.81 6.52
C GLU A 20 10.73 -12.38 6.01
N HIS A 21 10.90 -11.10 5.66
CA HIS A 21 12.15 -10.54 5.10
C HIS A 21 12.62 -9.30 5.87
N LYS A 22 12.48 -9.31 7.20
CA LYS A 22 12.79 -8.15 8.05
C LYS A 22 14.21 -7.65 7.85
N GLY A 23 14.35 -6.35 7.60
CA GLY A 23 15.64 -5.68 7.42
C GLY A 23 16.35 -6.01 6.10
N LYS A 24 15.69 -6.73 5.20
CA LYS A 24 16.19 -7.03 3.84
C LYS A 24 15.27 -6.37 2.82
N ALA A 25 15.85 -5.92 1.71
CA ALA A 25 15.08 -5.42 0.59
C ALA A 25 14.20 -6.55 0.03
N PHE A 26 12.91 -6.29 -0.08
CA PHE A 26 11.93 -7.20 -0.64
C PHE A 26 11.12 -6.47 -1.71
N ASP A 27 11.23 -6.92 -2.96
CA ASP A 27 10.50 -6.34 -4.08
C ASP A 27 9.03 -6.81 -4.06
N ILE A 28 8.11 -5.85 -4.10
CA ILE A 28 6.66 -6.10 -4.05
C ILE A 28 5.98 -5.84 -5.40
N ALA A 29 6.75 -5.58 -6.46
CA ALA A 29 6.20 -5.43 -7.79
C ALA A 29 5.34 -6.64 -8.21
N GLY A 30 4.17 -6.37 -8.79
CA GLY A 30 3.22 -7.38 -9.22
C GLY A 30 2.37 -7.98 -8.09
N MET A 31 2.66 -7.69 -6.81
CA MET A 31 1.83 -8.15 -5.70
C MET A 31 0.45 -7.49 -5.74
N GLU A 32 -0.57 -8.25 -5.34
CA GLU A 32 -1.94 -7.74 -5.19
C GLU A 32 -2.36 -7.70 -3.74
N GLY A 33 -3.10 -6.65 -3.38
CA GLY A 33 -3.64 -6.44 -2.06
C GLY A 33 -4.97 -5.71 -2.11
N GLU A 34 -5.51 -5.43 -0.94
CA GLU A 34 -6.74 -4.66 -0.78
C GLU A 34 -6.44 -3.34 -0.07
N ILE A 35 -7.03 -2.24 -0.54
CA ILE A 35 -6.96 -0.96 0.17
C ILE A 35 -7.82 -1.06 1.42
N VAL A 36 -7.19 -0.96 2.59
CA VAL A 36 -7.86 -1.01 3.88
C VAL A 36 -8.12 0.37 4.47
N HIS A 37 -7.35 1.37 4.05
CA HIS A 37 -7.55 2.76 4.43
C HIS A 37 -7.03 3.72 3.36
N VAL A 38 -7.62 4.92 3.30
CA VAL A 38 -7.15 6.03 2.45
C VAL A 38 -6.97 7.26 3.33
N HIS A 39 -5.72 7.59 3.64
CA HIS A 39 -5.37 8.70 4.52
C HIS A 39 -5.62 10.04 3.82
N LYS A 40 -6.69 10.75 4.22
CA LYS A 40 -7.00 12.12 3.75
C LYS A 40 -7.30 13.08 4.89
N GLU A 41 -7.76 12.55 6.02
CA GLU A 41 -8.13 13.33 7.20
C GLU A 41 -7.66 12.61 8.46
N TRP A 42 -7.33 13.39 9.48
CA TRP A 42 -7.10 12.94 10.84
C TRP A 42 -7.88 13.82 11.82
N ASN A 43 -8.84 13.26 12.55
CA ASN A 43 -9.64 13.94 13.56
C ASN A 43 -10.26 15.28 13.08
N GLY A 44 -10.92 15.30 11.92
CA GLY A 44 -11.55 16.51 11.38
C GLY A 44 -10.58 17.45 10.66
N ARG A 45 -9.29 17.11 10.57
CA ARG A 45 -8.26 17.93 9.92
C ARG A 45 -7.72 17.25 8.67
N ALA A 46 -7.75 17.94 7.55
CA ALA A 46 -7.13 17.48 6.32
C ALA A 46 -5.64 17.25 6.53
N ILE A 47 -5.14 16.12 6.03
CA ILE A 47 -3.72 15.76 6.03
C ILE A 47 -3.26 15.54 4.58
N SER A 48 -1.94 15.63 4.36
CA SER A 48 -1.32 15.52 3.03
C SER A 48 -0.24 14.43 2.98
N PRO A 49 -0.59 13.15 3.22
CA PRO A 49 0.36 12.06 3.09
C PRO A 49 0.74 11.85 1.62
N ASN A 50 2.03 11.68 1.34
CA ASN A 50 2.53 11.42 -0.02
C ASN A 50 2.15 10.02 -0.54
N TYR A 51 1.89 9.07 0.38
CA TYR A 51 1.49 7.68 0.11
C TYR A 51 0.18 7.39 0.85
N PRO A 52 -0.97 7.84 0.32
CA PRO A 52 -2.23 7.83 1.06
C PRO A 52 -2.88 6.46 1.18
N TYR A 53 -2.53 5.49 0.34
CA TYR A 53 -3.21 4.18 0.30
C TYR A 53 -2.55 3.19 1.24
N GLU A 54 -3.26 2.79 2.29
CA GLU A 54 -2.87 1.68 3.13
C GLU A 54 -3.36 0.37 2.48
N VAL A 55 -2.44 -0.45 1.98
CA VAL A 55 -2.74 -1.69 1.25
C VAL A 55 -2.30 -2.90 2.06
N ARG A 56 -3.24 -3.82 2.30
CA ARG A 56 -2.98 -5.10 2.97
C ARG A 56 -2.73 -6.19 1.93
N PHE A 57 -1.56 -6.81 2.02
CA PHE A 57 -1.16 -7.96 1.19
C PHE A 57 -1.28 -9.28 1.95
N ALA A 58 -1.06 -9.26 3.27
CA ALA A 58 -1.20 -10.41 4.15
C ALA A 58 -1.63 -9.94 5.55
N PRO A 59 -2.08 -10.83 6.47
CA PRO A 59 -2.58 -10.45 7.79
C PRO A 59 -1.65 -9.56 8.62
N ARG A 60 -0.34 -9.65 8.39
CA ARG A 60 0.69 -8.85 9.08
C ARG A 60 1.56 -8.02 8.14
N PHE A 61 1.17 -7.92 6.87
CA PHE A 61 1.92 -7.16 5.87
C PHE A 61 1.03 -6.11 5.22
N VAL A 62 1.27 -4.87 5.63
CA VAL A 62 0.56 -3.68 5.19
C VAL A 62 1.61 -2.65 4.76
N THR A 63 1.35 -1.97 3.66
CA THR A 63 2.27 -0.98 3.08
C THR A 63 1.49 0.24 2.61
N HIS A 64 2.11 1.41 2.74
CA HIS A 64 1.57 2.66 2.21
C HIS A 64 2.05 2.84 0.78
N LEU A 65 1.13 3.10 -0.14
CA LEU A 65 1.40 3.23 -1.57
C LEU A 65 0.77 4.50 -2.14
N GLY A 66 1.33 4.99 -3.23
CA GLY A 66 0.86 6.16 -3.97
C GLY A 66 0.14 5.78 -5.26
N ASP A 67 -0.64 6.71 -5.83
CA ASP A 67 -1.37 6.53 -7.10
C ASP A 67 -0.48 6.08 -8.27
N HIS A 68 0.78 6.49 -8.25
CA HIS A 68 1.74 6.18 -9.31
C HIS A 68 2.34 4.77 -9.18
N GLU A 69 2.19 4.11 -8.03
CA GLU A 69 2.77 2.80 -7.73
C GLU A 69 1.78 1.66 -7.92
N VAL A 70 0.49 1.97 -7.92
CA VAL A 70 -0.59 0.97 -7.99
C VAL A 70 -1.54 1.20 -9.17
N GLU A 71 -2.24 0.12 -9.53
CA GLU A 71 -3.37 0.11 -10.45
C GLU A 71 -4.50 -0.76 -9.88
N LEU A 72 -5.73 -0.54 -10.34
CA LEU A 72 -6.85 -1.40 -9.95
C LEU A 72 -6.62 -2.81 -10.51
N ALA A 73 -6.73 -3.80 -9.63
CA ALA A 73 -6.72 -5.21 -10.04
C ALA A 73 -8.14 -5.62 -10.46
N SER A 74 -8.22 -6.36 -11.56
CA SER A 74 -9.48 -6.90 -12.10
C SER A 74 -10.05 -8.04 -11.25
#